data_AF-A0A1F4XEA6-F1
#
_entry.id   AF-A0A1F4XEA6-F1
#
_cell.length_a   1.000
_cell.length_b   1.000
_cell.length_c   1.000
_cell.angle_alpha   90.00
_cell.angle_beta   90.00
_cell.angle_gamma   90.00
#
_symmetry.space_group_name_H-M   'P 1'
#
loop_
_entity.id
_entity.type
_entity.pdbx_description
1 polymer ?
#
loop_
_entity_poly.entity_id
_entity_poly.type
_entity_poly.pdbx_seq_one_letter_code
_entity_poly.pdbx_strand_id
1 'polypeptide(L)'
;MLDNRKKKNLRVDDFFTRIKKQSLPRRKILRRVLFLLLFCFIFYLYFAGDYGFFRLLSLKAQKENTILETKRLQALNMDLQIEKEKLRDDLSYIEKVARERYGMAKKDEVIYKFIQPQDTSSTPLSRK
;
A
#
# COMPACT_ATOMS: atom_id res chain seq x y z
N MET A 1 -48.66 -33.57 67.10
CA MET A 1 -47.64 -32.55 66.75
C MET A 1 -46.63 -33.23 65.82
N LEU A 2 -46.69 -32.97 64.52
CA LEU A 2 -45.87 -33.66 63.52
C LEU A 2 -44.77 -32.73 62.98
N ASP A 3 -43.56 -33.27 63.01
CA ASP A 3 -42.29 -32.71 62.58
C ASP A 3 -42.34 -32.14 61.15
N ASN A 4 -42.24 -30.81 61.05
CA ASN A 4 -42.21 -30.05 59.80
C ASN A 4 -40.80 -29.58 59.42
N ARG A 5 -39.74 -30.21 59.97
CA ARG A 5 -38.35 -29.79 59.72
C ARG A 5 -37.64 -30.58 58.61
N LYS A 6 -38.22 -31.69 58.13
CA LYS A 6 -37.55 -32.57 57.14
C LYS A 6 -37.80 -32.26 55.65
N LYS A 7 -38.76 -31.39 55.29
CA LYS A 7 -39.11 -31.15 53.87
C LYS A 7 -38.35 -30.03 53.15
N LYS A 8 -37.55 -29.21 53.85
CA LYS A 8 -36.82 -28.08 53.23
C LYS A 8 -35.41 -28.44 52.70
N ASN A 9 -34.87 -29.59 53.10
CA ASN A 9 -33.52 -30.05 52.71
C ASN A 9 -33.55 -31.21 51.70
N LEU A 10 -34.54 -31.25 50.82
CA LEU A 10 -34.68 -32.28 49.76
C LEU A 10 -34.78 -31.63 48.36
N ARG A 11 -34.40 -30.35 48.24
CA ARG A 11 -34.54 -29.57 47.00
C ARG A 11 -33.36 -28.66 46.69
N VAL A 12 -32.53 -28.34 47.68
CA VAL A 12 -31.40 -27.40 47.53
C VAL A 12 -30.14 -28.16 47.10
N ASP A 13 -30.02 -29.36 47.60
CA ASP A 13 -28.96 -30.35 47.39
C ASP A 13 -28.98 -30.94 45.97
N ASP A 14 -30.15 -31.08 45.35
CA ASP A 14 -30.29 -31.52 43.95
C ASP A 14 -29.99 -30.43 42.91
N PHE A 15 -29.98 -29.16 43.31
CA PHE A 15 -29.70 -28.04 42.39
C PHE A 15 -28.21 -27.95 42.06
N PHE A 16 -27.33 -28.11 43.07
CA PHE A 16 -25.89 -28.02 42.90
C PHE A 16 -25.25 -29.28 42.30
N THR A 17 -25.90 -30.44 42.40
CA THR A 17 -25.39 -31.71 41.83
C THR A 17 -25.53 -31.78 40.31
N ARG A 18 -26.41 -30.99 39.70
CA ARG A 18 -26.52 -30.84 38.23
C ARG A 18 -25.38 -30.05 37.60
N ILE A 19 -24.73 -29.17 38.36
CA ILE A 19 -23.64 -28.31 37.87
C ILE A 19 -22.29 -29.06 37.90
N LYS A 20 -22.16 -30.10 38.74
CA LYS A 20 -20.89 -30.76 38.99
C LYS A 20 -20.85 -32.19 38.44
N LYS A 21 -20.98 -32.37 37.12
CA LYS A 21 -20.62 -33.66 36.50
C LYS A 21 -20.28 -33.58 35.01
N GLN A 22 -19.14 -33.01 34.68
CA GLN A 22 -18.39 -33.39 33.47
C GLN A 22 -16.89 -33.46 33.77
N SER A 23 -16.48 -34.40 34.62
CA SER A 23 -15.08 -34.82 34.67
C SER A 23 -14.81 -35.72 33.46
N LEU A 24 -14.61 -35.12 32.28
CA LEU A 24 -14.00 -35.84 31.17
C LEU A 24 -12.70 -36.48 31.70
N PRO A 25 -12.35 -37.72 31.32
CA PRO A 25 -11.17 -38.38 31.86
C PRO A 25 -9.96 -37.48 31.58
N ARG A 26 -9.26 -37.08 32.65
CA ARG A 26 -8.21 -36.04 32.66
C ARG A 26 -7.21 -36.21 31.50
N ARG A 27 -6.95 -37.46 31.11
CA ARG A 27 -6.10 -37.87 29.97
C ARG A 27 -6.66 -37.51 28.59
N LYS A 28 -7.98 -37.63 28.36
CA LYS A 28 -8.62 -37.28 27.08
C LYS A 28 -8.71 -35.76 26.87
N ILE A 29 -8.94 -34.98 27.93
CA ILE A 29 -8.86 -33.51 27.84
C ILE A 29 -7.43 -33.08 27.50
N LEU A 30 -6.44 -33.59 28.24
CA LEU A 30 -5.04 -33.26 27.99
C LEU A 30 -4.65 -33.57 26.54
N ARG A 31 -5.06 -34.73 26.02
CA ARG A 31 -4.78 -35.12 24.64
C ARG A 31 -5.46 -34.18 23.63
N ARG A 32 -6.71 -33.77 23.87
CA ARG A 32 -7.38 -32.78 22.99
C ARG A 32 -6.71 -31.42 23.03
N VAL A 33 -6.34 -30.93 24.22
CA VAL A 33 -5.64 -29.65 24.38
C VAL A 33 -4.28 -29.68 23.69
N LEU A 34 -3.54 -30.79 23.81
CA LEU A 34 -2.27 -30.99 23.12
C LEU A 34 -2.44 -30.97 21.60
N PHE A 35 -3.45 -31.65 21.07
CA PHE A 35 -3.76 -31.60 19.63
C PHE A 35 -4.15 -30.20 19.16
N LEU A 36 -4.93 -29.47 19.96
CA LEU A 36 -5.32 -28.09 19.66
C LEU A 36 -4.12 -27.15 19.64
N LEU A 37 -3.22 -27.26 20.62
CA LEU A 37 -1.98 -26.50 20.68
C LEU A 37 -1.06 -26.82 19.48
N LEU A 38 -0.90 -28.10 19.14
CA LEU A 38 -0.12 -28.52 17.99
C LEU A 38 -0.72 -27.96 16.68
N PHE A 39 -2.04 -28.03 16.53
CA PHE A 39 -2.73 -27.49 15.38
C PHE A 39 -2.57 -25.97 15.28
N CYS A 40 -2.78 -25.24 16.38
CA CYS A 40 -2.55 -23.80 16.43
C CYS A 40 -1.09 -23.43 16.16
N PHE A 41 -0.12 -24.21 16.63
CA PHE A 41 1.30 -23.99 16.36
C PHE A 41 1.63 -24.16 14.88
N ILE A 42 1.11 -25.22 14.24
CA ILE A 42 1.24 -25.42 12.79
C ILE A 42 0.56 -24.26 12.06
N PHE A 43 -0.67 -23.90 12.43
CA PHE A 43 -1.39 -22.80 11.81
C PHE A 43 -0.65 -21.47 11.94
N TYR A 44 -0.07 -21.21 13.12
CA TYR A 44 0.77 -20.06 13.38
C TYR A 44 2.02 -20.07 12.52
N LEU A 45 2.73 -21.19 12.38
CA LEU A 45 3.89 -21.27 11.48
C LEU A 45 3.51 -21.04 10.01
N TYR A 46 2.35 -21.54 9.57
CA TYR A 46 1.85 -21.33 8.21
C TYR A 46 1.39 -19.89 7.95
N PHE A 47 0.87 -19.19 8.98
CA PHE A 47 0.37 -17.81 8.85
C PHE A 47 1.42 -16.75 9.17
N ALA A 48 2.28 -16.98 10.16
CA ALA A 48 3.28 -16.05 10.71
C ALA A 48 4.71 -16.32 10.24
N GLY A 49 4.98 -17.45 9.58
CA GLY A 49 6.28 -17.66 8.93
C GLY A 49 6.46 -16.72 7.74
N ASP A 50 7.69 -16.28 7.50
CA ASP A 50 8.08 -15.42 6.35
C ASP A 50 7.70 -15.98 4.97
N TYR A 51 7.10 -17.17 4.90
CA TYR A 51 6.60 -17.85 3.70
C TYR A 51 5.06 -17.95 3.63
N GLY A 52 4.33 -17.32 4.55
CA GLY A 52 2.88 -17.41 4.63
C GLY A 52 2.14 -16.79 3.44
N PHE A 53 0.91 -17.25 3.20
CA PHE A 53 0.02 -16.90 2.08
C PHE A 53 -0.08 -15.40 1.77
N PHE A 54 0.07 -14.55 2.81
CA PHE A 54 0.10 -13.10 2.68
C PHE A 54 1.31 -12.55 1.91
N ARG A 55 2.46 -13.22 1.97
CA ARG A 55 3.63 -12.83 1.19
C ARG A 55 3.42 -13.04 -0.30
N LEU A 56 2.64 -14.04 -0.71
CA LEU A 56 2.34 -14.25 -2.13
C LEU A 56 1.50 -13.11 -2.71
N LEU A 57 0.57 -12.57 -1.91
CA LEU A 57 -0.26 -11.42 -2.27
C LEU A 57 0.56 -10.13 -2.29
N SER A 58 1.38 -9.88 -1.28
CA SER A 58 2.23 -8.68 -1.24
C SER A 58 3.36 -8.73 -2.29
N LEU A 59 3.85 -9.91 -2.65
CA LEU A 59 4.86 -10.09 -3.68
C LEU A 59 4.30 -9.91 -5.09
N LYS A 60 3.03 -10.28 -5.33
CA LYS A 60 2.32 -9.96 -6.59
C LYS A 60 2.17 -8.44 -6.77
N ALA A 61 1.75 -7.74 -5.72
CA ALA A 61 1.60 -6.28 -5.77
C ALA A 61 2.95 -5.56 -6.01
N GLN A 62 4.02 -6.01 -5.36
CA GLN A 62 5.37 -5.44 -5.58
C GLN A 62 5.89 -5.73 -7.00
N LYS A 63 5.65 -6.94 -7.52
CA LYS A 63 6.05 -7.31 -8.89
C LYS A 63 5.38 -6.44 -9.94
N GLU A 64 4.09 -6.13 -9.79
CA GLU A 64 3.38 -5.27 -10.74
C GLU A 64 3.91 -3.84 -10.74
N ASN A 65 4.21 -3.27 -9.57
CA ASN A 65 4.78 -1.93 -9.47
C ASN A 65 6.16 -1.83 -10.15
N THR A 66 7.05 -2.79 -9.91
CA THR A 66 8.37 -2.82 -10.58
C THR A 66 8.24 -2.99 -12.10
N ILE A 67 7.27 -3.79 -12.57
CA ILE A 67 7.05 -3.97 -14.02
C ILE A 67 6.49 -2.68 -14.66
N LEU A 68 5.59 -1.97 -13.98
CA LEU A 68 5.05 -0.71 -14.49
C LEU A 68 6.14 0.38 -14.53
N GLU A 69 6.97 0.45 -13.50
CA GLU A 69 8.06 1.41 -13.45
C GLU A 69 9.13 1.14 -14.52
N THR A 70 9.52 -0.11 -14.72
CA THR A 70 10.45 -0.49 -15.79
C THR A 70 9.88 -0.22 -17.18
N LYS A 71 8.59 -0.50 -17.43
CA LYS A 71 7.93 -0.15 -18.69
C LYS A 71 7.89 1.36 -18.93
N ARG A 72 7.57 2.16 -17.89
CA ARG A 72 7.56 3.62 -17.98
C ARG A 72 8.95 4.17 -18.30
N LEU A 73 9.98 3.66 -17.62
CA LEU A 73 11.36 4.05 -17.86
C LEU A 73 11.83 3.65 -19.27
N GLN A 74 11.44 2.47 -19.77
CA GLN A 74 11.74 2.06 -21.13
C GLN A 74 11.09 2.95 -22.18
N ALA A 75 9.80 3.27 -22.02
CA ALA A 75 9.10 4.19 -22.92
C ALA A 75 9.77 5.56 -22.95
N LEU A 76 10.10 6.10 -21.76
CA LEU A 76 10.80 7.38 -21.65
C LEU A 76 12.19 7.33 -22.30
N ASN A 77 12.92 6.23 -22.15
CA ASN A 77 14.22 6.05 -22.80
C ASN A 77 14.09 6.06 -24.33
N MET A 78 13.10 5.36 -24.88
CA MET A 78 12.82 5.35 -26.32
C MET A 78 12.46 6.75 -26.83
N ASP A 79 11.59 7.48 -26.12
CA ASP A 79 11.22 8.84 -26.50
C ASP A 79 12.42 9.79 -26.49
N LEU A 80 13.26 9.73 -25.45
CA LEU A 80 14.49 10.52 -25.36
C LEU A 80 15.50 10.13 -26.46
N GLN A 81 15.58 8.86 -26.82
CA GLN A 81 16.46 8.39 -27.89
C GLN A 81 16.03 8.99 -29.23
N ILE A 82 14.73 8.98 -29.52
CA ILE A 82 14.14 9.58 -30.73
C ILE A 82 14.36 11.10 -30.73
N GLU A 83 14.15 11.77 -29.60
CA GLU A 83 14.40 13.22 -29.48
C GLU A 83 15.89 13.53 -29.71
N LYS A 84 16.80 12.72 -29.16
CA LYS A 84 18.24 12.86 -29.37
C LYS A 84 18.61 12.68 -30.85
N GLU A 85 18.06 11.68 -31.54
CA GLU A 85 18.30 11.47 -32.97
C GLU A 85 17.79 12.66 -33.79
N LYS A 86 16.59 13.16 -33.48
CA LYS A 86 16.04 14.37 -34.12
C LYS A 86 16.90 15.60 -33.88
N LEU A 87 17.41 15.79 -32.66
CA LEU A 87 18.33 16.91 -32.35
C LEU A 87 19.68 16.78 -33.03
N ARG A 88 20.09 15.58 -33.43
CA ARG A 88 21.39 15.36 -34.08
C ARG A 88 21.29 15.50 -35.59
N ASP A 89 20.25 14.90 -36.18
CA ASP A 89 20.18 14.66 -37.62
C ASP A 89 19.17 15.60 -38.33
N ASP A 90 18.33 16.36 -37.60
CA ASP A 90 17.35 17.31 -38.16
C ASP A 90 17.59 18.76 -37.73
N LEU A 91 18.14 19.56 -38.65
CA LEU A 91 18.43 20.98 -38.44
C LEU A 91 17.16 21.82 -38.21
N SER A 92 16.05 21.47 -38.85
CA SER A 92 14.77 22.18 -38.72
C SER A 92 14.19 21.98 -37.32
N TYR A 93 14.34 20.77 -36.77
CA TYR A 93 13.93 20.47 -35.40
C TYR A 93 14.76 21.25 -34.36
N ILE A 94 16.09 21.34 -34.56
CA ILE A 94 16.97 22.15 -33.69
C ILE A 94 16.56 23.62 -33.72
N GLU A 95 16.31 24.19 -34.90
CA GLU A 95 15.90 25.59 -35.06
C GLU A 95 14.55 25.87 -34.38
N LYS A 96 13.60 24.94 -34.50
CA LYS A 96 12.31 25.01 -33.80
C LYS A 96 12.50 25.01 -32.27
N VAL A 97 13.29 24.07 -31.73
CA VAL A 97 13.56 23.98 -30.29
C VAL A 97 14.30 25.23 -29.78
N ALA A 98 15.27 25.74 -30.54
CA ALA A 98 16.01 26.95 -30.22
C ALA A 98 15.08 28.17 -30.13
N ARG A 99 14.13 28.32 -31.05
CA ARG A 99 13.14 29.41 -31.03
C ARG A 99 12.09 29.25 -29.92
N GLU A 100 11.46 28.07 -29.82
CA GLU A 100 10.32 27.85 -28.93
C GLU A 100 10.72 27.68 -27.46
N ARG A 101 11.75 26.87 -27.17
CA ARG A 101 12.15 26.57 -25.79
C ARG A 101 13.16 27.58 -25.24
N TYR A 102 14.07 28.06 -26.08
CA TYR A 102 15.19 28.89 -25.63
C TYR A 102 15.07 30.35 -26.08
N GLY A 103 14.12 30.70 -26.95
CA GLY A 103 13.98 32.06 -27.45
C GLY A 103 15.23 32.57 -28.17
N MET A 104 15.97 31.69 -28.84
CA MET A 104 17.14 32.05 -29.63
C MET A 104 16.72 32.47 -31.04
N ALA A 105 17.38 33.49 -31.57
CA ALA A 105 17.23 33.97 -32.95
C ALA A 105 18.61 34.04 -33.61
N LYS A 106 18.64 34.02 -34.95
CA LYS A 106 19.90 34.25 -35.67
C LYS A 106 20.42 35.65 -35.38
N LYS A 107 21.72 35.87 -35.63
CA LYS A 107 22.41 37.14 -35.35
C LYS A 107 21.71 38.35 -35.99
N ASP A 108 21.00 38.13 -37.08
CA ASP A 108 20.30 39.15 -37.87
C ASP A 108 18.75 39.12 -37.69
N GLU A 109 18.22 38.35 -36.73
CA GLU A 109 16.77 38.21 -36.47
C GLU A 109 16.37 38.85 -35.12
N VAL A 110 15.23 39.57 -35.07
CA VAL A 110 14.70 40.24 -33.86
C VAL A 110 13.43 39.53 -33.36
N ILE A 111 13.39 39.16 -32.08
CA ILE A 111 12.26 38.46 -31.46
C ILE A 111 11.28 39.47 -30.86
N TYR A 112 10.03 39.45 -31.33
CA TYR A 112 8.94 40.23 -30.73
C TYR A 112 8.17 39.38 -29.72
N LYS A 113 8.18 39.78 -28.44
CA LYS A 113 7.32 39.22 -27.40
C LYS A 113 6.14 40.16 -27.16
N PHE A 114 4.92 39.68 -27.39
CA PHE A 114 3.71 40.44 -27.09
C PHE A 114 3.40 40.36 -25.60
N ILE A 115 3.71 41.43 -24.87
CA ILE A 115 3.24 41.64 -23.49
C ILE A 115 1.82 42.20 -23.53
N GLN A 116 0.91 41.62 -22.77
CA GLN A 116 -0.44 42.18 -22.61
C GLN A 116 -0.35 43.41 -21.69
N PRO A 117 -1.10 44.49 -21.96
CA PRO A 117 -0.94 45.78 -21.26
C PRO A 117 -1.27 45.79 -19.75
N GLN A 118 -1.60 44.64 -19.16
CA GLN A 118 -1.95 44.51 -17.73
C GLN A 118 -0.73 44.44 -16.79
N ASP A 119 0.49 44.32 -17.33
CA ASP A 119 1.72 44.15 -16.53
C ASP A 119 2.49 45.46 -16.23
N THR A 120 1.92 46.63 -16.58
CA THR A 120 2.58 47.95 -16.40
C THR A 120 2.49 48.50 -14.96
N SER A 121 1.96 47.74 -14.00
CA SER A 121 1.72 48.22 -12.61
C SER A 121 2.92 48.06 -11.66
N SER A 122 4.10 47.61 -12.12
CA SER A 122 5.29 47.41 -11.27
C SER A 122 6.57 48.11 -11.77
N THR A 123 6.44 49.34 -12.28
CA THR A 123 7.59 50.26 -12.36
C THR A 123 7.59 51.19 -11.14
N PRO A 124 8.42 50.97 -10.10
CA PRO A 124 8.70 52.05 -9.17
C PRO A 124 9.66 53.01 -9.87
N LEU A 125 9.25 54.27 -9.94
CA LEU A 125 10.07 55.42 -10.32
C LEU A 125 11.43 55.36 -9.60
N SER A 126 12.48 54.93 -10.30
CA SER A 126 13.86 55.16 -9.87
C SER A 126 14.25 56.59 -10.25
N ARG A 127 13.97 57.49 -9.32
CA ARG A 127 14.55 58.82 -9.20
C ARG A 127 16.09 58.70 -9.09
N LYS A 128 16.83 59.14 -10.11
CA LYS A 128 17.91 60.12 -10.00
C LYS A 128 18.45 60.53 -11.37
#